data_AF-A0A1F6B284-F1
#
_entry.id   AF-A0A1F6B284-F1
#
_cell.length_a   1.000
_cell.length_b   1.000
_cell.length_c   1.000
_cell.angle_alpha   90.00
_cell.angle_beta   90.00
_cell.angle_gamma   90.00
#
_symmetry.space_group_name_H-M   'P 1'
#
loop_
_entity.id
_entity.type
_entity.pdbx_description
1 polymer ?
#
loop_
_entity_poly.entity_id
_entity_poly.type
_entity_poly.pdbx_seq_one_letter_code
_entity_poly.pdbx_strand_id
1 'polypeptide(L)' 'MFSGEGKVKDPVCGMIVDPKNSKFKSEFKELTYYFCSEHCKSQFDQNPELFT' A
#
# COMPACT_ATOMS: atom_id res chain seq x y z
N MET A 1 26.53 2.54 -1.32
CA MET A 1 25.59 1.82 -2.20
C MET A 1 24.19 2.19 -1.76
N PHE A 2 23.60 3.26 -2.30
CA PHE A 2 22.25 3.69 -1.92
C PHE A 2 21.34 3.47 -3.12
N SER A 3 20.92 2.21 -3.29
CA SER A 3 19.91 1.86 -4.27
C SER A 3 18.57 2.36 -3.72
N GLY A 4 18.02 3.39 -4.40
CA GLY A 4 16.89 4.19 -3.97
C GLY A 4 15.72 3.38 -3.39
N GLU A 5 15.28 3.83 -2.22
CA GLU A 5 14.10 3.35 -1.53
C GLU A 5 12.85 3.82 -2.31
N GLY A 6 12.32 2.94 -3.17
CA GLY A 6 11.04 3.13 -3.84
C GLY A 6 9.89 2.98 -2.86
N LYS A 7 9.74 3.93 -1.93
CA LYS A 7 8.64 3.96 -0.98
C LYS A 7 7.36 4.37 -1.70
N VAL A 8 6.28 3.67 -1.44
CA VAL A 8 4.96 3.96 -1.99
C VAL A 8 4.09 4.60 -0.91
N LYS A 9 3.06 5.33 -1.33
CA LYS A 9 2.14 5.96 -0.40
C LYS A 9 0.93 5.05 -0.18
N ASP A 10 0.61 4.79 1.08
CA ASP A 10 -0.63 4.13 1.47
C ASP A 10 -1.81 5.02 1.06
N PRO A 11 -2.74 4.55 0.21
CA PRO A 11 -3.84 5.37 -0.28
C PRO A 11 -4.94 5.61 0.76
N VAL A 12 -4.96 4.85 1.87
CA VAL A 12 -5.95 4.98 2.95
C VAL A 12 -5.54 6.07 3.92
N CYS A 13 -4.31 6.00 4.44
CA CYS A 13 -3.83 6.94 5.46
C CYS A 13 -2.82 7.97 4.95
N GLY A 14 -2.29 7.79 3.73
CA GLY A 14 -1.27 8.65 3.16
C GLY A 14 0.15 8.42 3.70
N MET A 15 0.35 7.39 4.51
CA MET A 15 1.65 7.06 5.10
C MET A 15 2.61 6.51 4.04
N ILE A 16 3.89 6.84 4.16
CA ILE A 16 4.92 6.29 3.28
C ILE A 16 5.29 4.89 3.77
N VAL A 17 5.11 3.91 2.90
CA VAL A 17 5.35 2.49 3.18
C VAL A 17 6.39 1.95 2.22
N ASP A 18 7.21 1.05 2.72
CA ASP A 18 8.28 0.46 1.93
C ASP A 18 7.76 -0.85 1.29
N PRO A 19 7.53 -0.92 -0.03
CA PRO A 19 6.91 -2.07 -0.67
C PRO A 19 7.79 -3.34 -0.58
N LYS A 20 9.09 -3.19 -0.34
CA LYS A 20 10.02 -4.31 -0.14
C LYS A 20 9.91 -4.94 1.24
N ASN A 21 9.53 -4.14 2.25
CA ASN A 21 9.40 -4.59 3.64
C ASN A 21 7.95 -4.76 4.08
N SER A 22 6.98 -4.20 3.35
CA SER A 22 5.58 -4.27 3.74
C SER A 22 5.03 -5.69 3.53
N LYS A 23 4.48 -6.25 4.61
CA LYS A 23 3.71 -7.49 4.61
C LYS A 23 2.26 -7.28 4.18
N PHE A 24 1.77 -6.05 4.23
CA PHE A 24 0.39 -5.70 3.93
C PHE A 24 0.31 -5.14 2.51
N LYS A 25 -0.15 -5.95 1.57
CA LYS A 25 -0.37 -5.58 0.18
C LYS A 25 -1.68 -6.15 -0.33
N SER A 26 -2.27 -5.51 -1.32
CA SER A 26 -3.49 -5.97 -1.99
C SER A 26 -3.35 -5.71 -3.50
N GLU A 27 -3.82 -6.65 -4.31
CA GLU A 27 -3.78 -6.55 -5.76
C GLU A 27 -5.14 -6.10 -6.27
N PHE A 28 -5.18 -4.94 -6.93
CA PHE A 28 -6.41 -4.34 -7.43
C PHE A 28 -6.17 -3.73 -8.81
N LYS A 29 -7.02 -4.05 -9.79
CA LYS A 29 -6.88 -3.58 -11.19
C LYS A 29 -5.47 -3.79 -11.76
N GLU A 30 -4.89 -4.98 -11.53
CA GLU A 30 -3.53 -5.34 -11.97
C GLU A 30 -2.40 -4.47 -11.35
N LEU A 31 -2.72 -3.68 -10.32
CA LEU A 31 -1.77 -2.89 -9.53
C LEU A 31 -1.63 -3.46 -8.13
N THR A 32 -0.40 -3.53 -7.63
CA THR A 32 -0.13 -3.91 -6.23
C THR A 32 -0.09 -2.66 -5.35
N TYR A 33 -1.06 -2.55 -4.46
CA TYR A 33 -1.11 -1.52 -3.42
C TYR A 33 -0.48 -2.02 -2.13
N TYR A 34 0.19 -1.13 -1.41
CA TYR A 34 0.87 -1.45 -0.16
C TYR A 34 0.33 -0.58 0.96
N PHE A 35 0.22 -1.17 2.15
CA PHE A 35 -0.40 -0.57 3.31
C PHE A 35 0.55 -0.55 4.50
N CYS A 36 0.36 0.41 5.39
CA CYS A 36 1.19 0.56 6.58
C CYS A 36 0.80 -0.45 7.67
N SER A 37 -0.45 -0.92 7.63
CA SER A 37 -1.04 -1.77 8.64
C SER A 37 -2.21 -2.58 8.07
N GLU A 38 -2.58 -3.66 8.79
CA GLU A 38 -3.72 -4.51 8.43
C GLU A 38 -5.03 -3.74 8.34
N HIS A 39 -5.23 -2.73 9.20
CA HIS A 39 -6.41 -1.88 9.19
C HIS A 39 -6.55 -1.12 7.86
N CYS A 40 -5.46 -0.51 7.36
CA CYS A 40 -5.47 0.19 6.08
C CYS A 40 -5.71 -0.80 4.92
N LYS A 41 -5.09 -1.98 4.96
CA LYS A 41 -5.39 -3.04 3.98
C LYS A 41 -6.87 -3.42 4.00
N SER A 42 -7.44 -3.66 5.18
CA SER A 42 -8.85 -4.07 5.32
C SER A 42 -9.82 -2.99 4.83
N GLN A 43 -9.55 -1.71 5.10
CA GLN A 43 -10.35 -0.60 4.58
C GLN A 43 -10.29 -0.53 3.05
N PHE A 44 -9.09 -0.70 2.49
CA PHE A 44 -8.90 -0.76 1.05
C PHE A 44 -9.61 -1.97 0.43
N ASP A 45 -9.47 -3.17 0.99
CA ASP A 45 -10.16 -4.38 0.51
C ASP A 45 -11.70 -4.24 0.57
N GLN A 46 -12.23 -3.49 1.53
CA GLN A 46 -13.67 -3.23 1.63
C GLN A 46 -14.18 -2.31 0.51
N ASN A 47 -13.43 -1.26 0.16
CA ASN A 47 -13.84 -0.29 -0.86
C ASN A 47 -12.65 0.25 -1.67
N PRO A 48 -11.99 -0.58 -2.49
CA PRO A 48 -10.75 -0.20 -3.17
C PRO A 48 -10.99 0.91 -4.20
N GLU A 49 -12.21 1.01 -4.75
CA GLU A 49 -12.63 2.03 -5.69
C GLU A 49 -12.66 3.45 -5.12
N LEU A 50 -12.74 3.60 -3.79
CA LEU A 50 -12.68 4.92 -3.14
C LEU A 50 -11.24 5.42 -2.94
N PHE A 51 -10.25 4.54 -3.08
CA PHE A 51 -8.84 4.80 -2.77
C PHE A 51 -7.91 4.67 -3.99
N THR A 52 -8.41 4.20 -5.13
CA THR A 52 -7.69 4.08 -6.42
C THR A 52 -7.95 5.27 -7.34
#